data_AF-A0A849YZU5-F1
#
_entry.id   AF-A0A849YZU5-F1
#
_cell.length_a   1.000
_cell.length_b   1.000
_cell.length_c   1.000
_cell.angle_alpha   90.00
_cell.angle_beta   90.00
_cell.angle_gamma   90.00
#
_symmetry.space_group_name_H-M   'P 1'
#
loop_
_entity.id
_entity.type
_entity.pdbx_description
1 polymer ?
#
loop_
_entity_poly.entity_id
_entity_poly.type
_entity_poly.pdbx_seq_one_letter_code
_entity_poly.pdbx_strand_id
1 'polypeptide(L)'
;VIDRVTEARGDLVALVVAQSAAMEYYEKIVDEMFTHTARLVDRLERTGGVTYRMRSLHRFIGSALGTRTEVLSVLHLLDKPDATWDDPEMDRIYNELRAEFDLLDRYHALEAKLRSVQEALEMVLSVVRDRRLYVLEAAIVVLILFEIVLSLVRVI
;
A
#
# COMPACT_ATOMS: atom_id res chain seq x y z
N VAL A 1 42.49 -19.33 -1.77
CA VAL A 1 42.05 -18.14 -2.52
C VAL A 1 40.91 -18.50 -3.45
N ILE A 2 41.05 -19.53 -4.29
CA ILE A 2 40.00 -19.97 -5.23
C ILE A 2 38.68 -20.37 -4.52
N ASP A 3 38.74 -21.13 -3.42
CA ASP A 3 37.52 -21.50 -2.65
C ASP A 3 36.74 -20.30 -2.10
N ARG A 4 37.43 -19.27 -1.59
CA ARG A 4 36.77 -18.07 -1.02
C ARG A 4 36.04 -17.25 -2.09
N VAL A 5 36.57 -17.25 -3.32
CA VAL A 5 35.96 -16.56 -4.47
C VAL A 5 34.72 -17.32 -4.95
N THR A 6 34.74 -18.65 -4.90
CA THR A 6 33.56 -19.48 -5.24
C THR A 6 32.47 -19.38 -4.17
N GLU A 7 32.85 -19.33 -2.89
CA GLU A 7 31.92 -19.16 -1.77
C GLU A 7 31.23 -17.78 -1.81
N ALA A 8 32.00 -16.70 -1.99
CA ALA A 8 31.45 -15.35 -2.14
C ALA A 8 30.51 -15.19 -3.35
N ARG A 9 30.79 -15.90 -4.46
CA ARG A 9 29.88 -15.96 -5.62
C ARG A 9 28.57 -16.67 -5.30
N GLY A 10 28.65 -17.78 -4.56
CA GLY A 10 27.47 -18.51 -4.10
C GLY A 10 26.57 -17.63 -3.21
N ASP A 11 27.17 -16.89 -2.29
CA ASP A 11 26.46 -15.97 -1.40
C ASP A 11 25.75 -14.85 -2.17
N LEU A 12 26.42 -14.27 -3.19
CA LEU A 12 25.82 -13.23 -4.03
C LEU A 12 24.62 -13.75 -4.83
N VAL A 13 24.74 -14.94 -5.41
CA VAL A 13 23.63 -15.58 -6.14
C VAL A 13 22.48 -15.87 -5.18
N ALA A 14 22.76 -16.44 -4.00
CA ALA A 14 21.76 -16.72 -2.99
C ALA A 14 21.04 -15.45 -2.52
N LEU A 15 21.76 -14.34 -2.35
CA LEU A 15 21.20 -13.04 -2.00
C LEU A 15 20.21 -12.55 -3.07
N VAL A 16 20.62 -12.53 -4.35
CA VAL A 16 19.76 -12.02 -5.43
C VAL A 16 18.52 -12.92 -5.62
N VAL A 17 18.68 -14.23 -5.48
CA VAL A 17 17.56 -15.18 -5.52
C VAL A 17 16.60 -14.94 -4.34
N ALA A 18 17.12 -14.71 -3.13
CA ALA A 18 16.30 -14.39 -1.97
C ALA A 18 15.55 -13.07 -2.13
N GLN A 19 16.18 -12.05 -2.73
CA GLN A 19 15.52 -10.78 -3.08
C GLN A 19 14.38 -10.98 -4.08
N SER A 20 14.60 -11.80 -5.13
CA SER A 20 13.56 -12.13 -6.12
C SER A 20 12.36 -12.84 -5.48
N ALA A 21 12.61 -13.80 -4.58
CA ALA A 21 11.57 -14.51 -3.84
C ALA A 21 10.79 -13.58 -2.90
N ALA A 22 11.49 -12.66 -2.22
CA ALA A 22 10.85 -11.64 -1.38
C ALA A 22 9.96 -10.70 -2.22
N MET A 23 10.41 -10.27 -3.40
CA MET A 23 9.60 -9.46 -4.31
C MET A 23 8.32 -10.20 -4.74
N GLU A 24 8.42 -11.48 -5.09
CA GLU A 24 7.25 -12.28 -5.46
C GLU A 24 6.23 -12.39 -4.29
N TYR A 25 6.71 -12.51 -3.05
CA TYR A 25 5.85 -12.52 -1.88
C TYR A 25 5.08 -11.20 -1.72
N TYR A 26 5.76 -10.06 -1.83
CA TYR A 26 5.10 -8.76 -1.70
C TYR A 26 4.19 -8.42 -2.88
N GLU A 27 4.55 -8.83 -4.10
CA GLU A 27 3.68 -8.68 -5.28
C GLU A 27 2.31 -9.32 -5.05
N LYS A 28 2.26 -10.53 -4.49
CA LYS A 28 1.00 -11.22 -4.14
C LYS A 28 0.17 -10.42 -3.14
N ILE A 29 0.81 -9.90 -2.09
CA ILE A 29 0.13 -9.08 -1.08
C ILE A 29 -0.44 -7.81 -1.71
N VAL A 30 0.38 -7.09 -2.48
CA VAL A 30 -0.02 -5.82 -3.10
C VAL A 30 -1.12 -6.03 -4.14
N ASP A 31 -1.10 -7.13 -4.90
CA ASP A 31 -2.16 -7.46 -5.85
C ASP A 31 -3.49 -7.78 -5.16
N GLU A 32 -3.47 -8.46 -4.00
CA GLU A 32 -4.67 -8.66 -3.19
C GLU A 32 -5.23 -7.32 -2.69
N MET A 33 -4.35 -6.44 -2.21
CA MET A 33 -4.73 -5.09 -1.77
C MET A 33 -5.30 -4.25 -2.91
N PHE A 34 -4.67 -4.29 -4.09
CA PHE A 34 -5.14 -3.60 -5.29
C PHE A 34 -6.54 -4.10 -5.70
N THR A 35 -6.74 -5.41 -5.72
CA THR A 35 -8.04 -6.03 -6.03
C THR A 35 -9.12 -5.67 -5.02
N HIS A 36 -8.77 -5.61 -3.72
CA HIS A 36 -9.71 -5.21 -2.69
C HIS A 36 -10.08 -3.72 -2.81
N THR A 37 -9.11 -2.86 -3.12
CA THR A 37 -9.34 -1.43 -3.37
C THR A 37 -10.19 -1.19 -4.61
N ALA A 38 -9.94 -1.90 -5.72
CA ALA A 38 -10.77 -1.84 -6.92
C ALA A 38 -12.25 -2.16 -6.63
N ARG A 39 -12.51 -3.16 -5.76
CA ARG A 39 -13.87 -3.49 -5.29
C ARG A 39 -14.51 -2.42 -4.41
N LEU A 40 -13.72 -1.57 -3.75
CA LEU A 40 -14.25 -0.41 -3.01
C LEU A 40 -14.61 0.71 -3.98
N VAL A 41 -13.76 0.97 -4.97
CA VAL A 41 -13.98 1.98 -6.02
C VAL A 41 -15.20 1.65 -6.88
N ASP A 42 -15.35 0.41 -7.36
CA ASP A 42 -16.55 -0.01 -8.13
C ASP A 42 -17.85 0.16 -7.32
N ARG A 43 -17.81 -0.14 -6.01
CA ARG A 43 -18.98 0.11 -5.14
C ARG A 43 -19.28 1.60 -4.97
N LEU A 44 -18.24 2.42 -4.85
CA LEU A 44 -18.37 3.87 -4.77
C LEU A 44 -18.99 4.42 -6.06
N GLU A 45 -18.52 3.99 -7.22
CA GLU A 45 -19.06 4.37 -8.53
C GLU A 45 -20.54 4.03 -8.67
N ARG A 46 -20.92 2.78 -8.32
CA ARG A 46 -22.31 2.31 -8.49
C ARG A 46 -23.31 2.92 -7.51
N THR A 47 -22.89 3.22 -6.28
CA THR A 47 -23.83 3.60 -5.20
C THR A 47 -23.65 5.02 -4.70
N GLY A 48 -22.64 5.76 -5.19
CA GLY A 48 -22.31 7.11 -4.72
C GLY A 48 -21.76 7.15 -3.29
N GLY A 49 -21.44 5.99 -2.70
CA GLY A 49 -20.83 5.90 -1.39
C GLY A 49 -20.28 4.51 -1.12
N VAL A 50 -19.69 4.31 0.05
CA VAL A 50 -19.25 2.97 0.48
C VAL A 50 -19.83 2.67 1.85
N THR A 51 -20.57 1.57 1.96
CA THR A 51 -21.02 1.03 3.26
C THR A 51 -19.86 0.31 3.97
N TYR A 52 -18.69 0.95 4.01
CA TYR A 52 -17.53 0.41 4.71
C TYR A 52 -17.45 1.01 6.10
N ARG A 53 -17.20 0.16 7.11
CA ARG A 53 -16.99 0.66 8.46
C ARG A 53 -15.70 1.46 8.51
N MET A 54 -15.76 2.68 9.06
CA MET A 54 -14.62 3.57 9.25
C MET A 54 -13.41 2.85 9.86
N ARG A 55 -13.62 2.09 10.95
CA ARG A 55 -12.54 1.31 11.60
C ARG A 55 -11.90 0.26 10.68
N SER A 56 -12.63 -0.31 9.73
CA SER A 56 -12.08 -1.25 8.76
C SER A 56 -11.26 -0.54 7.69
N LEU A 57 -11.68 0.66 7.26
CA LEU A 57 -10.92 1.45 6.30
C LEU A 57 -9.58 1.93 6.89
N HIS A 58 -9.59 2.43 8.13
CA HIS A 58 -8.35 2.81 8.82
C HIS A 58 -7.39 1.63 9.01
N ARG A 59 -7.91 0.43 9.35
CA ARG A 59 -7.06 -0.77 9.43
C ARG A 59 -6.46 -1.13 8.07
N PHE A 60 -7.22 -0.96 6.99
CA PHE A 60 -6.72 -1.25 5.65
C PHE A 60 -5.64 -0.25 5.21
N ILE A 61 -5.85 1.05 5.47
CA ILE A 61 -4.83 2.08 5.27
C ILE A 61 -3.56 1.77 6.09
N GLY A 62 -3.72 1.39 7.36
CA GLY A 62 -2.59 1.00 8.21
C GLY A 62 -1.82 -0.21 7.66
N SER A 63 -2.53 -1.23 7.16
CA SER A 63 -1.92 -2.37 6.49
C SER A 63 -1.15 -1.94 5.24
N ALA A 64 -1.72 -1.04 4.43
CA ALA A 64 -1.07 -0.54 3.22
C ALA A 64 0.20 0.25 3.49
N LEU A 65 0.20 1.05 4.57
CA LEU A 65 1.38 1.78 5.02
C LEU A 65 2.43 0.80 5.56
N GLY A 66 2.03 -0.20 6.36
CA GLY A 66 2.93 -1.23 6.88
C GLY A 66 3.62 -2.01 5.77
N THR A 67 2.85 -2.53 4.79
CA THR A 67 3.41 -3.22 3.62
C THR A 67 4.35 -2.33 2.82
N ARG A 68 4.04 -1.04 2.65
CA ARG A 68 4.96 -0.10 1.99
C ARG A 68 6.28 0.04 2.75
N THR A 69 6.25 0.15 4.08
CA THR A 69 7.46 0.21 4.90
C THR A 69 8.28 -1.09 4.80
N GLU A 70 7.63 -2.25 4.78
CA GLU A 70 8.29 -3.56 4.62
C GLU A 70 8.95 -3.69 3.24
N VAL A 71 8.24 -3.31 2.17
CA VAL A 71 8.78 -3.30 0.80
C VAL A 71 9.99 -2.36 0.69
N LEU A 72 9.92 -1.17 1.28
CA LEU A 72 11.06 -0.24 1.34
C LEU A 72 12.24 -0.83 2.12
N SER A 73 11.99 -1.63 3.16
CA SER A 73 13.07 -2.31 3.89
C SER A 73 13.79 -3.33 3.01
N VAL A 74 13.07 -4.05 2.13
CA VAL A 74 13.70 -4.95 1.15
C VAL A 74 14.51 -4.18 0.10
N LEU A 75 14.15 -2.93 -0.19
CA LEU A 75 14.96 -2.07 -1.06
C LEU A 75 16.31 -1.72 -0.44
N HIS A 76 16.39 -1.43 0.87
CA HIS A 76 17.70 -1.27 1.52
C HIS A 76 18.56 -2.55 1.44
N LEU A 77 17.94 -3.73 1.35
CA LEU A 77 18.68 -4.96 1.06
C LEU A 77 19.15 -5.08 -0.41
N LEU A 78 18.60 -4.30 -1.34
CA LEU A 78 19.01 -4.20 -2.75
C LEU A 78 20.17 -3.21 -2.97
N ASP A 79 20.66 -2.57 -1.90
CA ASP A 79 21.89 -1.79 -1.95
C ASP A 79 23.07 -2.69 -2.33
N LYS A 80 24.04 -2.08 -3.03
CA LYS A 80 25.19 -2.79 -3.60
C LYS A 80 25.99 -3.47 -2.46
N PRO A 81 26.11 -4.81 -2.43
CA PRO A 81 26.73 -5.51 -1.31
C PRO A 81 28.23 -5.25 -1.23
N ASP A 82 28.78 -5.16 -0.01
CA ASP A 82 30.18 -4.79 0.27
C ASP A 82 31.20 -5.58 -0.57
N ALA A 83 30.97 -6.88 -0.78
CA ALA A 83 31.82 -7.75 -1.60
C ALA A 83 31.98 -7.31 -3.06
N THR A 84 31.06 -6.50 -3.59
CA THR A 84 31.08 -6.01 -4.98
C THR A 84 31.79 -4.65 -5.13
N TRP A 85 32.21 -4.01 -4.03
CA TRP A 85 32.94 -2.75 -4.09
C TRP A 85 34.41 -2.95 -4.43
N ASP A 86 35.00 -4.05 -3.94
CA ASP A 86 36.42 -4.37 -4.11
C ASP A 86 36.70 -5.31 -5.30
N ASP A 87 35.67 -5.98 -5.84
CA ASP A 87 35.78 -6.95 -6.93
C ASP A 87 34.87 -6.58 -8.14
N PRO A 88 35.46 -6.11 -9.26
CA PRO A 88 34.72 -5.77 -10.48
C PRO A 88 33.97 -6.95 -11.12
N GLU A 89 34.45 -8.18 -10.95
CA GLU A 89 33.76 -9.37 -11.47
C GLU A 89 32.51 -9.65 -10.64
N MET A 90 32.57 -9.47 -9.32
CA MET A 90 31.41 -9.59 -8.44
C MET A 90 30.35 -8.53 -8.73
N ASP A 91 30.77 -7.27 -8.96
CA ASP A 91 29.86 -6.20 -9.37
C ASP A 91 29.13 -6.53 -10.68
N ARG A 92 29.86 -7.05 -11.67
CA ARG A 92 29.27 -7.47 -12.94
C ARG A 92 28.22 -8.56 -12.74
N ILE A 93 28.54 -9.60 -11.97
CA ILE A 93 27.61 -10.70 -11.67
C ILE A 93 26.37 -10.19 -10.94
N TYR A 94 26.53 -9.31 -9.96
CA TYR A 94 25.40 -8.72 -9.22
C TYR A 94 24.46 -7.97 -10.17
N ASN A 95 25.02 -7.09 -11.01
CA ASN A 95 24.23 -6.29 -11.94
C ASN A 95 23.55 -7.13 -13.03
N GLU A 96 24.23 -8.15 -13.56
CA GLU A 96 23.65 -9.11 -14.52
C GLU A 96 22.49 -9.89 -13.90
N LEU A 97 22.66 -10.45 -12.70
CA LEU A 97 21.59 -11.19 -12.02
C LEU A 97 20.40 -10.28 -11.66
N ARG A 98 20.67 -9.06 -11.17
CA ARG A 98 19.62 -8.10 -10.83
C ARG A 98 18.79 -7.70 -12.06
N ALA A 99 19.45 -7.54 -13.21
CA ALA A 99 18.80 -7.27 -14.48
C ALA A 99 18.01 -8.48 -14.98
N GLU A 100 18.57 -9.69 -14.91
CA GLU A 100 17.87 -10.93 -15.33
C GLU A 100 16.57 -11.16 -14.54
N PHE A 101 16.54 -10.79 -13.26
CA PHE A 101 15.34 -10.90 -12.42
C PHE A 101 14.44 -9.64 -12.43
N ASP A 102 14.78 -8.61 -13.23
CA ASP A 102 14.06 -7.33 -13.32
C ASP A 102 13.77 -6.68 -11.96
N LEU A 103 14.67 -6.85 -10.96
CA LEU A 103 14.34 -6.54 -9.56
C LEU A 103 13.99 -5.06 -9.35
N LEU A 104 14.64 -4.17 -10.10
CA LEU A 104 14.44 -2.73 -10.00
C LEU A 104 13.09 -2.31 -10.60
N ASP A 105 12.73 -2.88 -11.75
CA ASP A 105 11.46 -2.59 -12.43
C ASP A 105 10.27 -3.17 -11.68
N ARG A 106 10.40 -4.41 -11.17
CA ARG A 106 9.38 -5.05 -10.31
C ARG A 106 9.13 -4.24 -9.05
N TYR A 107 10.19 -3.75 -8.41
CA TYR A 107 10.08 -2.85 -7.27
C TYR A 107 9.30 -1.57 -7.61
N HIS A 108 9.64 -0.88 -8.71
CA HIS A 108 8.94 0.34 -9.11
C HIS A 108 7.46 0.08 -9.42
N ALA A 109 7.14 -1.04 -10.06
CA ALA A 109 5.76 -1.45 -10.32
C ALA A 109 5.00 -1.69 -9.01
N LEU A 110 5.63 -2.36 -8.04
CA LEU A 110 5.06 -2.62 -6.73
C LEU A 110 4.79 -1.31 -5.96
N GLU A 111 5.75 -0.40 -5.95
CA GLU A 111 5.62 0.92 -5.32
C GLU A 111 4.49 1.74 -5.97
N ALA A 112 4.40 1.74 -7.29
CA ALA A 112 3.34 2.42 -8.02
C ALA A 112 1.94 1.86 -7.68
N LYS A 113 1.79 0.52 -7.63
CA LYS A 113 0.55 -0.14 -7.23
C LYS A 113 0.18 0.21 -5.78
N LEU A 114 1.13 0.15 -4.85
CA LEU A 114 0.91 0.50 -3.44
C LEU A 114 0.49 1.96 -3.27
N ARG A 115 1.13 2.88 -3.99
CA ARG A 115 0.76 4.30 -3.97
C ARG A 115 -0.68 4.50 -4.47
N SER A 116 -1.04 3.86 -5.58
CA SER A 116 -2.41 3.90 -6.11
C SER A 116 -3.44 3.36 -5.10
N VAL A 117 -3.11 2.28 -4.39
CA VAL A 117 -3.95 1.76 -3.29
C VAL A 117 -4.14 2.80 -2.19
N GLN A 118 -3.05 3.42 -1.73
CA GLN A 118 -3.10 4.43 -0.65
C GLN A 118 -3.96 5.64 -1.06
N GLU A 119 -3.72 6.19 -2.24
CA GLU A 119 -4.48 7.34 -2.78
C GLU A 119 -5.99 7.03 -2.90
N ALA A 120 -6.33 5.85 -3.42
CA ALA A 120 -7.72 5.43 -3.54
C ALA A 120 -8.39 5.23 -2.17
N LEU A 121 -7.69 4.66 -1.18
CA LEU A 121 -8.23 4.49 0.17
C LEU A 121 -8.44 5.83 0.88
N GLU A 122 -7.56 6.81 0.67
CA GLU A 122 -7.71 8.17 1.20
C GLU A 122 -8.92 8.89 0.57
N MET A 123 -9.13 8.73 -0.74
CA MET A 123 -10.34 9.24 -1.41
C MET A 123 -11.61 8.54 -0.92
N VAL A 124 -11.62 7.22 -0.75
CA VAL A 124 -12.77 6.52 -0.19
C VAL A 124 -13.06 7.00 1.24
N LEU A 125 -12.01 7.26 2.02
CA LEU A 125 -12.11 7.78 3.37
C LEU A 125 -12.76 9.16 3.40
N SER A 126 -12.33 10.08 2.54
CA SER A 126 -12.93 11.42 2.48
C SER A 126 -14.44 11.34 2.20
N VAL A 127 -14.86 10.53 1.23
CA VAL A 127 -16.29 10.34 0.91
C VAL A 127 -17.09 9.79 2.10
N VAL A 128 -16.56 8.79 2.80
CA VAL A 128 -17.21 8.21 3.98
C VAL A 128 -17.34 9.23 5.11
N ARG A 129 -16.32 10.06 5.32
CA ARG A 129 -16.31 11.12 6.34
C ARG A 129 -17.33 12.20 6.02
N ASP A 130 -17.38 12.66 4.77
CA ASP A 130 -18.27 13.73 4.33
C ASP A 130 -19.74 13.32 4.50
N ARG A 131 -20.08 12.07 4.12
CA ARG A 131 -21.43 11.54 4.33
C ARG A 131 -21.85 11.55 5.80
N ARG A 132 -20.93 11.29 6.73
CA ARG A 132 -21.21 11.33 8.17
C ARG A 132 -21.45 12.76 8.67
N LEU A 133 -20.73 13.74 8.13
CA LEU A 133 -20.94 15.15 8.44
C LEU A 133 -22.32 15.63 7.97
N TYR A 134 -22.72 15.29 6.74
CA TYR A 134 -24.05 15.60 6.22
C TYR A 134 -25.18 15.00 7.07
N VAL A 135 -25.02 13.76 7.54
CA VAL A 135 -26.02 13.12 8.43
C VAL A 135 -26.13 13.86 9.77
N LEU A 136 -25.00 14.28 10.34
CA LEU A 136 -24.99 15.06 11.59
C LEU A 136 -25.64 16.43 11.40
N GLU A 137 -25.31 17.12 10.31
CA GLU A 137 -25.90 18.41 9.94
C GLU A 137 -27.42 18.29 9.80
N ALA A 138 -27.90 17.29 9.05
CA ALA A 138 -29.33 17.04 8.90
C ALA A 138 -30.02 16.75 10.24
N ALA A 139 -29.38 16.02 11.15
CA ALA A 139 -29.92 15.75 12.49
C ALA A 139 -30.07 17.03 13.32
N ILE A 140 -29.09 17.95 13.26
CA ILE A 140 -29.16 19.25 13.95
C ILE A 140 -30.30 20.09 13.38
N VAL A 141 -30.43 20.18 12.05
CA VAL A 141 -31.52 20.92 11.39
C VAL A 141 -32.88 20.38 11.80
N VAL A 142 -33.07 19.06 11.78
CA VAL A 142 -34.33 18.41 12.19
C VAL A 142 -34.65 18.71 13.66
N LEU A 143 -33.66 18.68 14.55
CA LEU A 143 -33.85 18.96 15.97
C LEU A 143 -34.26 20.42 16.23
N ILE A 144 -33.67 21.37 15.48
CA ILE A 144 -34.08 22.79 15.53
C ILE A 144 -35.52 22.96 15.05
N LEU A 145 -35.89 22.33 13.92
CA LEU A 145 -37.26 22.40 13.41
C LEU A 145 -38.26 21.83 14.41
N PHE A 146 -37.92 20.71 15.07
CA PHE A 146 -38.74 20.11 16.11
C PHE A 146 -38.96 21.07 17.30
N GLU A 147 -37.92 21.74 17.76
CA GLU A 147 -38.00 22.73 18.84
C GLU A 147 -38.92 23.90 18.47
N ILE A 148 -38.81 24.41 17.24
CA ILE A 148 -39.65 25.50 16.72
C ILE A 148 -41.13 25.07 16.70
N VAL A 149 -41.42 23.86 16.21
CA VAL A 149 -42.79 23.33 16.17
C VAL A 149 -43.38 23.19 17.57
N LEU A 150 -42.62 22.63 18.52
CA LEU A 150 -43.07 22.50 19.91
C LEU A 150 -43.31 23.86 20.56
N SER A 151 -42.45 24.84 20.31
CA SER A 151 -42.60 26.21 20.80
C SER A 151 -43.89 26.85 20.28
N LEU A 152 -44.19 26.70 18.99
CA LEU A 152 -45.43 27.20 18.39
C LEU A 152 -46.68 26.53 18.97
N VAL A 153 -46.67 25.20 19.13
CA VAL A 153 -47.79 24.46 19.74
C VAL A 153 -48.01 24.86 21.20
N ARG A 154 -46.96 25.23 21.94
CA ARG A 154 -47.08 25.69 23.32
C ARG A 154 -47.66 27.10 23.44
N VAL A 155 -47.43 27.95 22.45
CA VAL A 155 -47.86 29.36 22.44
C VAL A 155 -49.32 29.50 22.01
N ILE A 156 -49.83 28.59 21.18
CA ILE A 156 -51.24 28.51 20.76
C ILE A 156 -52.08 27.87 21.86
#